data_AF-A0A9E1V0G5-F1
#
_entry.id   AF-A0A9E1V0G5-F1
#
_cell.length_a   1.000
_cell.length_b   1.000
_cell.length_c   1.000
_cell.angle_alpha   90.00
_cell.angle_beta   90.00
_cell.angle_gamma   90.00
#
_symmetry.space_group_name_H-M   'P 1'
#
loop_
_entity.id
_entity.type
_entity.pdbx_description
1 polymer ?
#
loop_
_entity_poly.entity_id
_entity_poly.type
_entity_poly.pdbx_seq_one_letter_code
_entity_poly.pdbx_strand_id
1 'polypeptide(L)'
;MRSLRSAAVCLLIGAGCAFVPMAEAQVPAPIHVSPDGNDAGDGGIQAPLRTLQRAQGMARQRRRAMPQLPVTVLLHGGVYELPATLLFTPEDSGDVRYAAHPGERPVISGGTRIRGW
;
A
#
# COMPACT_ATOMS: atom_id res chain seq x y z
N MET A 1 -22.21 -10.48 -37.69
CA MET A 1 -23.36 -9.57 -37.52
C MET A 1 -22.94 -8.54 -36.47
N ARG A 2 -22.29 -7.43 -36.86
CA ARG A 2 -22.83 -6.11 -37.24
C ARG A 2 -23.58 -5.38 -36.11
N SER A 3 -22.88 -4.44 -35.47
CA SER A 3 -23.37 -3.10 -35.06
C SER A 3 -22.14 -2.27 -34.65
N LEU A 4 -21.37 -1.67 -35.57
CA LEU A 4 -21.61 -0.43 -36.30
C LEU A 4 -22.24 0.72 -35.49
N ARG A 5 -21.46 1.81 -35.39
CA ARG A 5 -21.83 3.24 -35.39
C ARG A 5 -22.08 3.92 -34.04
N SER A 6 -21.13 4.75 -33.64
CA SER A 6 -21.37 6.20 -33.55
C SER A 6 -20.04 6.96 -33.62
N ALA A 7 -19.72 7.42 -34.82
CA ALA A 7 -18.86 8.57 -35.01
C ALA A 7 -19.72 9.82 -34.76
N ALA A 8 -19.29 10.71 -33.88
CA ALA A 8 -19.79 12.07 -33.81
C ALA A 8 -18.67 12.99 -34.32
N VAL A 9 -18.88 13.56 -35.50
CA VAL A 9 -17.99 14.51 -36.18
C VAL A 9 -18.61 15.91 -36.06
N CYS A 10 -17.76 16.86 -35.61
CA CYS A 10 -17.72 18.31 -35.81
C CYS A 10 -18.98 19.19 -35.65
N LEU A 11 -18.85 20.24 -34.82
CA LEU A 11 -19.08 21.62 -35.27
C LEU A 11 -18.22 22.62 -34.46
N LEU A 12 -17.41 23.40 -35.18
CA LEU A 12 -16.47 24.41 -34.67
C LEU A 12 -17.17 25.71 -34.28
N ILE A 13 -17.04 26.14 -33.02
CA ILE A 13 -17.13 27.56 -32.61
C ILE A 13 -16.12 27.83 -31.49
N GLY A 14 -15.14 28.71 -31.75
CA GLY A 14 -14.57 29.66 -30.78
C GLY A 14 -13.71 29.16 -29.62
N ALA A 15 -12.42 29.54 -29.65
CA ALA A 15 -11.50 29.60 -28.50
C ALA A 15 -11.23 28.29 -27.74
N GLY A 16 -10.45 27.41 -28.35
CA GLY A 16 -9.23 26.84 -27.73
C GLY A 16 -9.29 26.33 -26.28
N CYS A 17 -10.37 25.74 -25.80
CA CYS A 17 -10.33 24.93 -24.59
C CYS A 17 -9.71 23.57 -24.95
N ALA A 18 -8.38 23.48 -24.89
CA ALA A 18 -7.70 22.20 -24.88
C ALA A 18 -8.28 21.39 -23.70
N PHE A 19 -8.93 20.27 -24.00
CA PHE A 19 -9.40 19.33 -22.99
C PHE A 19 -8.16 18.70 -22.35
N VAL A 20 -7.63 19.33 -21.31
CA VAL A 20 -6.52 18.78 -20.53
C VAL A 20 -7.10 17.67 -19.67
N PRO A 21 -6.77 16.39 -19.91
CA PRO A 21 -7.17 15.35 -18.98
C PRO A 21 -6.50 15.65 -17.63
N MET A 22 -7.32 15.90 -16.60
CA MET A 22 -6.81 15.93 -15.23
C MET A 22 -6.32 14.53 -14.91
N ALA A 23 -5.01 14.37 -14.67
CA ALA A 23 -4.45 13.13 -14.22
C ALA A 23 -5.07 12.77 -12.86
N GLU A 24 -5.83 11.68 -12.81
CA GLU A 24 -6.37 11.14 -11.58
C GLU A 24 -5.19 10.74 -10.67
N ALA A 25 -5.18 11.19 -9.42
CA ALA A 25 -4.11 10.88 -8.49
C ALA A 25 -4.09 9.36 -8.23
N GLN A 26 -3.14 8.66 -8.83
CA GLN A 26 -2.95 7.23 -8.59
C GLN A 26 -2.43 7.03 -7.16
N VAL A 27 -3.33 6.74 -6.22
CA VAL A 27 -2.94 6.29 -4.88
C VAL A 27 -2.54 4.82 -4.99
N PRO A 28 -1.28 4.45 -4.72
CA PRO A 28 -0.87 3.06 -4.78
C PRO A 28 -1.68 2.20 -3.80
N ALA A 29 -1.97 0.97 -4.19
CA ALA A 29 -2.60 0.01 -3.30
C ALA A 29 -1.77 -0.16 -2.02
N PRO A 30 -2.39 -0.24 -0.83
CA PRO A 30 -1.65 -0.41 0.41
C PRO A 30 -0.90 -1.76 0.48
N ILE A 31 0.14 -1.81 1.31
CA ILE A 31 0.80 -3.06 1.72
C ILE A 31 0.03 -3.59 2.93
N HIS A 32 -0.51 -4.80 2.84
CA HIS A 32 -1.20 -5.46 3.94
C HIS A 32 -0.23 -6.33 4.74
N VAL A 33 -0.34 -6.26 6.06
CA VAL A 33 0.41 -7.08 7.01
C VAL A 33 -0.56 -7.72 7.99
N SER A 34 -0.41 -9.01 8.27
CA SER A 34 -1.24 -9.77 9.21
C SER A 34 -0.36 -10.77 9.98
N PRO A 35 -0.59 -11.02 11.28
CA PRO A 35 0.17 -12.03 12.03
C PRO A 35 0.05 -13.44 11.45
N ASP A 36 -1.06 -13.73 10.76
CA ASP A 36 -1.33 -15.01 10.08
C ASP A 36 -0.90 -14.99 8.60
N GLY A 37 -0.26 -13.91 8.15
CA GLY A 37 0.20 -13.73 6.77
C GLY A 37 1.44 -14.55 6.40
N ASN A 38 2.00 -14.27 5.22
CA ASN A 38 3.20 -14.92 4.70
C ASN A 38 4.14 -13.92 4.03
N ASP A 39 5.42 -13.89 4.42
CA ASP A 39 6.42 -12.96 3.88
C ASP A 39 6.86 -13.26 2.43
N ALA A 40 6.48 -14.43 1.91
CA ALA A 40 6.57 -14.75 0.49
C ALA A 40 5.40 -14.18 -0.33
N GLY A 41 4.38 -13.61 0.32
CA GLY A 41 3.25 -12.94 -0.33
C GLY A 41 3.65 -11.64 -1.03
N ASP A 42 2.75 -11.11 -1.85
CA ASP A 42 2.93 -9.86 -2.57
C ASP A 42 2.54 -8.61 -1.75
N GLY A 43 2.01 -8.82 -0.53
CA GLY A 43 1.53 -7.75 0.35
C GLY A 43 0.19 -7.17 -0.09
N GLY A 44 -0.56 -7.84 -0.95
CA GLY A 44 -1.96 -7.54 -1.22
C GLY A 44 -2.90 -8.06 -0.13
N ILE A 45 -4.15 -7.61 -0.15
CA ILE A 45 -5.16 -8.02 0.85
C ILE A 45 -5.42 -9.53 0.89
N GLN A 46 -5.23 -10.23 -0.23
CA GLN A 46 -5.41 -11.69 -0.34
C GLN A 46 -4.15 -12.48 0.05
N ALA A 47 -2.98 -11.85 0.04
CA ALA A 47 -1.71 -12.45 0.39
C ALA A 47 -0.87 -11.48 1.23
N PRO A 48 -1.35 -11.14 2.45
CA PRO A 48 -0.69 -10.16 3.30
C PRO A 48 0.67 -10.69 3.78
N LEU A 49 1.60 -9.77 4.01
CA LEU A 49 2.89 -10.08 4.62
C LEU A 49 2.70 -10.47 6.08
N ARG A 50 3.66 -11.22 6.64
CA ARG A 50 3.61 -11.63 8.04
C ARG A 50 4.30 -10.64 8.96
N THR A 51 5.45 -10.11 8.52
CA THR A 51 6.36 -9.35 9.40
C THR A 51 6.44 -7.87 9.01
N LEU A 52 6.64 -7.02 10.03
CA LEU A 52 6.85 -5.59 9.83
C LEU A 52 8.16 -5.30 9.11
N GLN A 53 9.19 -6.13 9.30
CA GLN A 53 10.47 -6.03 8.61
C GLN A 53 10.32 -6.26 7.11
N ARG A 54 9.54 -7.29 6.70
CA ARG A 54 9.27 -7.53 5.28
C ARG A 54 8.45 -6.39 4.68
N ALA A 55 7.46 -5.88 5.41
CA ALA A 55 6.66 -4.73 4.99
C ALA A 55 7.52 -3.47 4.81
N GLN A 56 8.45 -3.20 5.73
CA GLN A 56 9.41 -2.09 5.61
C GLN A 56 10.31 -2.23 4.38
N GLY A 57 10.86 -3.42 4.14
CA GLY A 57 11.65 -3.70 2.94
C GLY A 57 10.85 -3.46 1.66
N MET A 58 9.59 -3.86 1.63
CA MET A 58 8.70 -3.62 0.49
C MET A 58 8.34 -2.14 0.34
N ALA A 59 8.11 -1.42 1.43
CA ALA A 59 7.85 0.01 1.43
C ALA A 59 9.04 0.78 0.85
N ARG A 60 10.27 0.43 1.25
CA ARG A 60 11.52 0.97 0.67
C ARG A 60 11.61 0.69 -0.83
N GLN A 61 11.29 -0.52 -1.27
CA GLN A 61 11.28 -0.88 -2.70
C GLN A 61 10.27 -0.03 -3.49
N ARG A 62 9.04 0.12 -3.00
CA ARG A 62 8.00 0.94 -3.65
C ARG A 62 8.40 2.41 -3.70
N ARG A 63 8.97 2.95 -2.63
CA ARG A 63 9.52 4.31 -2.56
C ARG A 63 10.63 4.55 -3.58
N ARG A 64 11.57 3.60 -3.75
CA ARG A 64 12.63 3.72 -4.76
C ARG A 64 12.08 3.67 -6.19
N ALA A 65 11.05 2.86 -6.42
CA ALA A 65 10.42 2.73 -7.74
C ALA A 65 9.50 3.92 -8.09
N MET A 66 8.82 4.49 -7.10
CA MET A 66 7.79 5.53 -7.26
C MET A 66 7.96 6.61 -6.16
N PRO A 67 9.02 7.44 -6.21
CA PRO A 67 9.36 8.36 -5.13
C PRO A 67 8.33 9.46 -4.88
N GLN A 68 7.52 9.80 -5.89
CA GLN A 68 6.47 10.81 -5.82
C GLN A 68 5.13 10.30 -5.27
N LEU A 69 4.97 8.98 -5.08
CA LEU A 69 3.71 8.38 -4.63
C LEU A 69 3.79 7.97 -3.16
N PRO A 70 2.68 8.10 -2.40
CA PRO A 70 2.64 7.69 -1.01
C PRO A 70 2.70 6.17 -0.87
N VAL A 71 3.24 5.69 0.25
CA VAL A 71 3.21 4.27 0.63
C VAL A 71 2.43 4.11 1.94
N THR A 72 1.31 3.39 1.89
CA THR A 72 0.57 3.00 3.09
C THR A 72 0.80 1.53 3.41
N VAL A 73 1.13 1.23 4.66
CA VAL A 73 1.20 -0.10 5.25
C VAL A 73 0.03 -0.25 6.23
N LEU A 74 -0.86 -1.20 5.96
CA LEU A 74 -2.02 -1.50 6.80
C LEU A 74 -1.77 -2.77 7.62
N LEU A 75 -1.85 -2.62 8.93
CA LEU A 75 -1.67 -3.70 9.90
C LEU A 75 -3.04 -4.25 10.30
N HIS A 76 -3.30 -5.51 9.98
CA HIS A 76 -4.45 -6.25 10.48
C HIS A 76 -4.29 -6.59 11.96
N GLY A 77 -5.41 -6.86 12.64
CA GLY A 77 -5.50 -7.12 14.06
C GLY A 77 -4.70 -8.36 14.47
N GLY A 78 -4.26 -8.34 15.74
CA GLY A 78 -3.47 -9.40 16.34
C GLY A 78 -2.12 -8.90 16.84
N VAL A 79 -1.26 -9.83 17.26
CA VAL A 79 0.01 -9.50 17.94
C VAL A 79 1.19 -9.77 17.01
N TYR A 80 1.99 -8.73 16.79
CA TYR A 80 3.25 -8.79 16.04
C TYR A 80 4.40 -8.84 17.05
N GLU A 81 4.91 -10.04 17.35
CA GLU A 81 6.10 -10.20 18.16
C GLU A 81 7.34 -9.78 17.35
N LEU A 82 8.11 -8.84 17.88
CA LEU A 82 9.33 -8.33 17.26
C LEU A 82 10.53 -9.18 17.72
N PRO A 83 11.16 -9.95 16.82
CA PRO A 83 12.39 -10.70 17.17
C PRO A 83 13.60 -9.77 17.36
N ALA A 84 13.51 -8.53 16.88
CA ALA A 84 14.51 -7.47 17.02
C ALA A 84 13.83 -6.11 16.86
N THR A 85 14.52 -5.04 17.27
CA THR A 85 14.05 -3.64 17.14
C THR A 85 13.63 -3.33 15.70
N LEU A 86 12.43 -2.75 15.55
CA LEU A 86 11.99 -2.16 14.28
C LEU A 86 12.67 -0.79 14.09
N LEU A 87 13.75 -0.75 13.31
CA LEU A 87 14.55 0.44 13.10
C LEU A 87 14.12 1.18 11.83
N PHE A 88 13.65 2.42 11.98
CA PHE A 88 13.43 3.35 10.87
C PHE A 88 14.68 4.21 10.65
N THR A 89 15.13 4.32 9.40
CA THR A 89 16.29 5.11 8.98
C THR A 89 15.84 6.21 8.01
N PRO A 90 16.72 7.11 7.53
CA PRO A 90 16.35 8.07 6.49
C PRO A 90 15.79 7.42 5.22
N GLU A 91 16.14 6.16 4.96
CA GLU A 91 15.56 5.41 3.84
C GLU A 91 14.06 5.16 3.98
N ASP A 92 13.47 5.34 5.16
CA ASP A 92 12.05 5.14 5.43
C ASP A 92 11.23 6.44 5.44
N SER A 93 11.89 7.59 5.24
CA SER A 93 11.26 8.92 5.25
C SER A 93 10.40 9.21 4.01
N GLY A 94 9.68 10.33 4.00
CA GLY A 94 8.75 10.72 2.93
C GLY A 94 7.30 10.43 3.29
N ASP A 95 6.43 10.33 2.29
CA ASP A 95 5.01 10.04 2.51
C ASP A 95 4.80 8.52 2.71
N VAL A 96 5.26 8.02 3.86
CA VAL A 96 5.12 6.63 4.28
C VAL A 96 4.32 6.57 5.57
N ARG A 97 3.22 5.81 5.56
CA ARG A 97 2.32 5.67 6.70
C ARG A 97 2.14 4.22 7.09
N TYR A 98 2.34 3.92 8.37
CA TYR A 98 1.95 2.66 9.00
C TYR A 98 0.70 2.92 9.82
N ALA A 99 -0.37 2.17 9.56
CA ALA A 99 -1.66 2.38 10.22
C ALA A 99 -2.35 1.04 10.48
N ALA A 100 -3.20 1.00 11.50
CA ALA A 100 -4.13 -0.11 11.66
C ALA A 100 -5.08 -0.17 10.46
N HIS A 101 -5.40 -1.38 10.01
CA HIS A 101 -6.52 -1.59 9.11
C HIS A 101 -7.82 -1.08 9.78
N PRO A 102 -8.73 -0.42 9.05
CA PRO A 102 -9.89 0.22 9.67
C PRO A 102 -10.70 -0.71 10.57
N GLY A 103 -10.94 -0.28 11.81
CA GLY A 103 -11.69 -1.05 12.82
C GLY A 103 -10.87 -2.13 13.54
N GLU A 104 -9.62 -2.37 13.15
CA GLU A 104 -8.77 -3.39 13.76
C GLU A 104 -7.78 -2.79 14.76
N ARG A 105 -7.27 -3.64 15.65
CA ARG A 105 -6.37 -3.23 16.75
C ARG A 105 -5.10 -4.10 16.77
N PRO A 106 -4.11 -3.79 15.90
CA PRO A 106 -2.81 -4.46 15.93
C PRO A 106 -2.03 -4.09 17.20
N VAL A 107 -1.30 -5.05 17.75
CA VAL A 107 -0.40 -4.85 18.90
C VAL A 107 1.03 -5.21 18.48
N ILE A 108 1.96 -4.28 18.64
CA ILE A 108 3.39 -4.53 18.41
C ILE A 108 4.02 -4.86 19.75
N SER A 109 4.57 -6.08 19.88
CA SER A 109 5.13 -6.59 21.13
C SER A 109 6.64 -6.79 21.01
N GLY A 110 7.41 -6.24 21.95
CA GLY A 110 8.83 -6.57 22.11
C GLY A 110 9.10 -7.82 22.97
N GLY A 111 8.04 -8.44 23.53
CA GLY A 111 8.15 -9.66 24.33
C GLY A 111 7.76 -10.90 23.52
N THR A 112 8.13 -12.08 24.05
CA THR A 112 7.72 -13.37 23.50
C THR A 112 6.82 -14.12 24.48
N ARG A 113 5.86 -14.89 23.96
CA ARG A 113 4.94 -15.68 24.80
C ARG A 113 5.62 -16.89 25.43
N ILE A 114 5.64 -16.95 26.77
CA ILE A 114 6.08 -18.14 27.51
C ILE A 114 4.92 -19.16 27.55
N ARG A 115 5.22 -20.45 27.34
CA ARG A 115 4.26 -21.56 27.32
C ARG A 115 4.79 -22.72 28.17
N GLY A 116 3.89 -23.59 28.67
CA GLY A 116 4.29 -24.85 29.33
C GLY A 116 4.68 -24.73 30.81
N TRP A 117 4.03 -23.83 31.53
CA TRP A 117 4.07 -23.79 33.00
C TRP A 117 3.15 -24.85 33.60
#